data_AF-A0A954YJV4-F1
#
_entry.id   AF-A0A954YJV4-F1
#
_cell.length_a   1.000
_cell.length_b   1.000
_cell.length_c   1.000
_cell.angle_alpha   90.00
_cell.angle_beta   90.00
_cell.angle_gamma   90.00
#
_symmetry.space_group_name_H-M   'P 1'
#
loop_
_entity.id
_entity.type
_entity.pdbx_description
1 polymer ?
#
loop_
_entity_poly.entity_id
_entity_poly.type
_entity_poly.pdbx_seq_one_letter_code
_entity_poly.pdbx_strand_id
1 'polypeptide(L)'
;MNHEMQASEYETAAVVTSAPMLRPGKLVAVAVISIVLASLGLLSSVSQTVSLVGAKKLQQFQLKSASVQPKMKQAMETLFDGTNRVTQRYFRVNMLMAIAGLTISGVLLIAAIQSLRARDSGRRLLRAMLLCAAVFVCVRLIPVTLSQREMIPVMEAYTSAIFEQAASSSNQAPGKAVGAQFAAGMARMQIVAQIVFAGLWALGVVVFAIVGYIYLGRAHTIAFFSGAGQNS
;
A
#
# COMPACT_ATOMS: atom_id res chain seq x y z
N MET A 1 -21.42 -18.58 70.28
CA MET A 1 -21.90 -17.26 69.83
C MET A 1 -20.74 -16.32 69.41
N ASN A 2 -19.56 -16.86 69.05
CA ASN A 2 -18.38 -16.08 68.59
C ASN A 2 -17.81 -16.58 67.24
N HIS A 3 -18.49 -17.52 66.56
CA HIS A 3 -18.02 -18.07 65.27
C HIS A 3 -18.70 -17.47 64.04
N GLU A 4 -19.81 -16.77 64.20
CA GLU A 4 -20.53 -16.13 63.08
C GLU A 4 -19.99 -14.73 62.74
N MET A 5 -19.17 -14.14 63.61
CA MET A 5 -18.62 -12.79 63.40
C MET A 5 -17.32 -12.79 62.58
N GLN A 6 -16.66 -13.95 62.40
CA GLN A 6 -15.45 -14.05 61.57
C GLN A 6 -15.75 -14.35 60.09
N ALA A 7 -16.96 -14.78 59.73
CA ALA A 7 -17.31 -15.03 58.33
C ALA A 7 -17.59 -13.74 57.53
N SER A 8 -17.90 -12.63 58.21
CA SER A 8 -18.29 -11.36 57.55
C SER A 8 -17.10 -10.49 57.09
N GLU A 9 -15.90 -10.69 57.65
CA GLU A 9 -14.71 -9.90 57.24
C GLU A 9 -13.94 -10.53 56.06
N TYR A 10 -14.14 -11.82 55.78
CA TYR A 10 -13.51 -12.44 54.60
C TYR A 10 -14.27 -12.19 53.30
N GLU A 11 -15.54 -11.79 53.36
CA GLU A 11 -16.35 -11.51 52.17
C GLU A 11 -16.19 -10.07 51.65
N THR A 12 -15.71 -9.15 52.49
CA THR A 12 -15.49 -7.74 52.12
C THR A 12 -14.10 -7.47 51.52
N ALA A 13 -13.16 -8.40 51.60
CA ALA A 13 -11.82 -8.26 51.00
C ALA A 13 -11.72 -8.75 49.54
N ALA A 14 -12.74 -9.45 49.02
CA ALA A 14 -12.68 -10.09 47.69
C ALA A 14 -13.41 -9.33 46.57
N VAL A 15 -14.01 -8.16 46.85
CA VAL A 15 -14.49 -7.25 45.82
C VAL A 15 -13.45 -6.15 45.62
N VAL A 16 -12.23 -6.54 45.24
CA VAL A 16 -11.37 -5.64 44.48
C VAL A 16 -12.11 -5.44 43.16
N THR A 17 -12.96 -4.42 43.16
CA THR A 17 -13.61 -3.86 41.99
C THR A 17 -12.47 -3.53 41.04
N SER A 18 -12.22 -4.45 40.12
CA SER A 18 -11.23 -4.33 39.07
C SER A 18 -11.77 -3.23 38.17
N ALA A 19 -11.46 -1.98 38.53
CA ALA A 19 -11.78 -0.81 37.74
C ALA A 19 -11.39 -1.16 36.30
N PRO A 20 -12.33 -1.09 35.33
CA PRO A 20 -12.06 -1.52 33.97
C PRO A 20 -10.82 -0.77 33.52
N MET A 21 -9.71 -1.50 33.33
CA MET A 21 -8.43 -0.93 33.00
C MET A 21 -8.61 -0.21 31.66
N LEU A 22 -8.82 1.10 31.71
CA LEU A 22 -9.28 1.87 30.56
C LEU A 22 -8.20 1.79 29.50
N ARG A 23 -8.44 1.01 28.44
CA ARG A 23 -7.45 0.79 27.39
C ARG A 23 -7.04 2.15 26.83
N PRO A 24 -5.74 2.48 26.77
CA PRO A 24 -5.30 3.78 26.27
C PRO A 24 -5.75 3.92 24.82
N GLY A 25 -6.73 4.80 24.56
CA GLY A 25 -7.41 4.90 23.26
C GLY A 25 -6.45 5.16 22.09
N LYS A 26 -5.34 5.85 22.34
CA LYS A 26 -4.27 6.09 21.37
C LYS A 26 -3.57 4.80 20.90
N LEU A 27 -3.47 3.78 21.75
CA LEU A 27 -2.87 2.49 21.38
C LEU A 27 -3.80 1.71 20.44
N VAL A 28 -5.10 1.73 20.71
CA VAL A 28 -6.11 1.16 19.83
C VAL A 28 -6.08 1.87 18.47
N ALA A 29 -5.99 3.21 18.45
CA ALA A 29 -5.88 3.97 17.21
C ALA A 29 -4.67 3.57 16.36
N VAL A 30 -3.47 3.46 16.96
CA VAL A 30 -2.26 3.03 16.22
C VAL A 30 -2.42 1.61 15.66
N ALA A 31 -2.98 0.69 16.44
CA ALA A 31 -3.21 -0.68 15.99
C ALA A 31 -4.23 -0.75 14.85
N VAL A 32 -5.35 -0.03 14.96
CA VAL A 32 -6.39 0.02 13.91
C VAL A 32 -5.85 0.63 12.62
N ILE A 33 -5.14 1.76 12.70
CA ILE A 33 -4.51 2.37 11.51
C ILE A 33 -3.49 1.39 10.89
N SER A 34 -2.72 0.66 11.70
CA SER A 34 -1.79 -0.35 11.21
C SER A 34 -2.50 -1.50 10.48
N ILE A 35 -3.68 -1.93 10.96
CA ILE A 35 -4.53 -2.93 10.29
C ILE A 35 -5.03 -2.42 8.93
N VAL A 36 -5.47 -1.16 8.87
CA VAL A 36 -5.92 -0.54 7.62
C VAL A 36 -4.76 -0.44 6.62
N LEU A 37 -3.59 0.04 7.06
CA LEU A 37 -2.39 0.14 6.21
C LEU A 37 -1.92 -1.25 5.73
N ALA A 38 -1.93 -2.26 6.61
CA ALA A 38 -1.58 -3.62 6.25
C ALA A 38 -2.56 -4.20 5.23
N SER A 39 -3.86 -4.01 5.43
CA SER A 39 -4.90 -4.48 4.49
C SER A 39 -4.76 -3.83 3.11
N LEU A 40 -4.54 -2.51 3.07
CA LEU A 40 -4.27 -1.79 1.81
C LEU A 40 -2.98 -2.26 1.14
N GLY A 41 -1.93 -2.52 1.93
CA GLY A 41 -0.66 -3.07 1.45
C GLY A 41 -0.82 -4.47 0.84
N LEU A 42 -1.59 -5.34 1.49
CA LEU A 42 -1.92 -6.68 0.98
C LEU A 42 -2.70 -6.59 -0.32
N LEU A 43 -3.78 -5.79 -0.36
CA LEU A 43 -4.59 -5.61 -1.57
C LEU A 43 -3.77 -5.07 -2.74
N SER A 44 -2.91 -4.08 -2.48
CA SER A 44 -1.98 -3.53 -3.47
C SER A 44 -1.01 -4.59 -4.00
N SER A 45 -0.44 -5.42 -3.11
CA SER A 45 0.55 -6.44 -3.48
C SER A 45 -0.09 -7.58 -4.29
N VAL A 46 -1.30 -8.00 -3.91
CA VAL A 46 -2.08 -9.00 -4.65
C VAL A 46 -2.47 -8.45 -6.02
N SER A 47 -3.00 -7.24 -6.09
CA SER A 47 -3.36 -6.60 -7.36
C SER A 47 -2.16 -6.48 -8.31
N GLN A 48 -0.98 -6.13 -7.79
CA GLN A 48 0.25 -6.08 -8.58
C GLN A 48 0.68 -7.45 -9.07
N THR A 49 0.61 -8.48 -8.22
CA THR A 49 0.95 -9.85 -8.62
C THR A 49 0.00 -10.35 -9.71
N VAL A 50 -1.30 -10.15 -9.53
CA VAL A 50 -2.32 -10.51 -10.52
C VAL A 50 -2.12 -9.74 -11.82
N SER A 51 -1.81 -8.44 -11.75
CA SER A 51 -1.53 -7.62 -12.93
C SER A 51 -0.29 -8.13 -13.68
N LEU A 52 0.79 -8.47 -12.98
CA LEU A 52 2.03 -8.96 -13.59
C LEU A 52 1.83 -10.31 -14.32
N VAL A 53 1.03 -11.21 -13.75
CA VAL A 53 0.75 -12.53 -14.36
C VAL A 53 -0.36 -12.44 -15.42
N GLY A 54 -1.37 -11.61 -15.17
CA GLY A 54 -2.57 -11.45 -15.99
C GLY A 54 -2.39 -10.51 -17.19
N ALA A 55 -1.44 -9.58 -17.15
CA ALA A 55 -1.25 -8.57 -18.19
C ALA A 55 -1.08 -9.19 -19.58
N LYS A 56 -0.30 -10.27 -19.71
CA LYS A 56 -0.10 -10.95 -21.00
C LYS A 56 -1.40 -11.53 -21.57
N LYS A 57 -2.21 -12.16 -20.72
CA LYS A 57 -3.50 -12.72 -21.13
C LYS A 57 -4.50 -11.62 -21.49
N LEU A 58 -4.54 -10.55 -20.70
CA LEU A 58 -5.42 -9.41 -20.95
C LEU A 58 -5.01 -8.67 -22.24
N GLN A 59 -3.72 -8.48 -22.48
CA GLN A 59 -3.19 -7.88 -23.72
C GLN A 59 -3.56 -8.73 -24.94
N GLN A 60 -3.35 -10.05 -24.89
CA GLN A 60 -3.75 -10.95 -25.97
C GLN A 60 -5.27 -10.94 -26.21
N PHE A 61 -6.06 -10.86 -25.14
CA PHE A 61 -7.51 -10.76 -25.25
C PHE A 61 -7.95 -9.43 -25.87
N GLN A 62 -7.36 -8.31 -25.45
CA GLN A 62 -7.64 -6.99 -26.02
C GLN A 62 -7.26 -6.91 -27.50
N LEU A 63 -6.11 -7.46 -27.89
CA LEU A 63 -5.68 -7.52 -29.29
C LEU A 63 -6.62 -8.38 -30.16
N LYS A 64 -7.22 -9.43 -29.61
CA LYS A 64 -8.19 -10.29 -30.32
C LYS A 64 -9.59 -9.66 -30.41
N SER A 65 -10.00 -8.93 -29.38
CA SER A 65 -11.32 -8.28 -29.33
C SER A 65 -11.35 -6.97 -30.12
N ALA A 66 -10.20 -6.36 -30.36
CA ALA A 66 -10.07 -5.14 -31.13
C ALA A 66 -10.27 -5.42 -32.64
N SER A 67 -11.50 -5.29 -33.13
CA SER A 67 -11.84 -5.22 -34.58
C SER A 67 -11.36 -3.91 -35.23
N VAL A 68 -10.16 -3.45 -34.85
CA VAL A 68 -9.69 -2.10 -35.12
C VAL A 68 -8.88 -2.08 -36.40
N GLN A 69 -8.99 -0.97 -37.14
CA GLN A 69 -8.24 -0.68 -38.37
C GLN A 69 -6.76 -1.10 -38.26
N PRO A 70 -6.15 -1.64 -39.33
CA PRO A 70 -4.82 -2.25 -39.29
C PRO A 70 -3.72 -1.29 -38.80
N LYS A 71 -3.86 0.02 -39.05
CA LYS A 71 -2.92 1.04 -38.56
C LYS A 71 -2.99 1.25 -37.04
N MET A 72 -4.19 1.15 -36.44
CA MET A 72 -4.31 1.28 -34.97
C MET A 72 -3.77 0.02 -34.29
N LYS A 73 -3.94 -1.14 -34.94
CA LYS A 73 -3.38 -2.40 -34.45
C LYS A 73 -1.86 -2.31 -34.32
N GLN A 74 -1.17 -1.73 -35.30
CA GLN A 74 0.27 -1.51 -35.24
C GLN A 74 0.68 -0.52 -34.13
N ALA A 75 -0.08 0.57 -33.93
CA ALA A 75 0.17 1.51 -32.84
C ALA A 75 -0.01 0.85 -31.46
N MET A 76 -1.06 0.02 -31.30
CA MET A 76 -1.28 -0.76 -30.08
C MET A 76 -0.21 -1.82 -29.86
N GLU A 77 0.21 -2.54 -30.90
CA GLU A 77 1.32 -3.51 -30.82
C GLU A 77 2.61 -2.83 -30.35
N THR A 78 2.93 -1.65 -30.91
CA THR A 78 4.10 -0.86 -30.49
C THR A 78 4.01 -0.43 -29.03
N LEU A 79 2.83 0.01 -28.58
CA LEU A 79 2.58 0.36 -27.17
C LEU A 79 2.75 -0.87 -26.27
N PHE A 80 2.17 -2.02 -26.63
CA PHE A 80 2.24 -3.23 -25.83
C PHE A 80 3.66 -3.77 -25.77
N ASP A 81 4.40 -3.75 -26.86
CA ASP A 81 5.80 -4.17 -26.90
C ASP A 81 6.68 -3.24 -26.07
N GLY A 82 6.52 -1.93 -26.20
CA GLY A 82 7.23 -0.95 -25.38
C GLY A 82 6.92 -1.12 -23.89
N THR A 83 5.64 -1.25 -23.54
CA THR A 83 5.18 -1.46 -22.15
C THR A 83 5.70 -2.77 -21.59
N ASN A 84 5.64 -3.85 -22.38
CA ASN A 84 6.13 -5.17 -21.98
C ASN A 84 7.65 -5.17 -21.82
N ARG A 85 8.41 -4.46 -22.67
CA ARG A 85 9.86 -4.32 -22.52
C ARG A 85 10.24 -3.65 -21.21
N VAL A 86 9.60 -2.51 -20.88
CA VAL A 86 9.81 -1.83 -19.59
C VAL A 86 9.39 -2.74 -18.43
N THR A 87 8.22 -3.37 -18.53
CA THR A 87 7.70 -4.27 -17.49
C THR A 87 8.63 -5.47 -17.26
N GLN A 88 9.13 -6.12 -18.30
CA GLN A 88 10.06 -7.25 -18.21
C GLN A 88 11.39 -6.83 -17.57
N ARG A 89 11.90 -5.64 -17.90
CA ARG A 89 13.13 -5.11 -17.31
C ARG A 89 13.03 -4.98 -15.78
N TYR A 90 11.90 -4.46 -15.29
CA TYR A 90 11.65 -4.29 -13.86
C TYR A 90 10.93 -5.48 -13.22
N PHE A 91 10.60 -6.54 -13.96
CA PHE A 91 9.76 -7.64 -13.49
C PHE A 91 10.34 -8.31 -12.25
N ARG A 92 11.63 -8.66 -12.26
CA ARG A 92 12.28 -9.36 -11.13
C ARG A 92 12.26 -8.49 -9.88
N VAL A 93 12.60 -7.20 -10.02
CA VAL A 93 12.61 -6.25 -8.92
C VAL A 93 11.20 -6.04 -8.37
N ASN A 94 10.22 -5.81 -9.23
CA ASN A 94 8.83 -5.62 -8.84
C ASN A 94 8.23 -6.88 -8.19
N MET A 95 8.59 -8.06 -8.67
CA MET A 95 8.15 -9.33 -8.08
C MET A 95 8.73 -9.53 -6.68
N LEU A 96 10.03 -9.28 -6.50
CA LEU A 96 10.68 -9.32 -5.18
C LEU A 96 10.05 -8.30 -4.22
N MET A 97 9.79 -7.07 -4.70
CA MET A 97 9.10 -6.04 -3.92
C MET A 97 7.67 -6.45 -3.58
N ALA A 98 6.94 -7.10 -4.49
CA ALA A 98 5.57 -7.56 -4.22
C ALA A 98 5.56 -8.65 -3.14
N ILE A 99 6.49 -9.61 -3.20
CA ILE A 99 6.62 -10.66 -2.17
C ILE A 99 7.01 -10.03 -0.83
N ALA A 100 8.02 -9.17 -0.81
CA ALA A 100 8.45 -8.47 0.41
C ALA A 100 7.31 -7.62 1.00
N GLY A 101 6.56 -6.91 0.16
CA GLY A 101 5.40 -6.12 0.57
C GLY A 101 4.28 -6.98 1.17
N LEU A 102 4.02 -8.15 0.59
CA LEU A 102 3.04 -9.11 1.10
C LEU A 102 3.49 -9.67 2.46
N THR A 103 4.75 -10.06 2.60
CA THR A 103 5.32 -10.52 3.87
C THR A 103 5.27 -9.44 4.94
N ILE A 104 5.73 -8.22 4.64
CA ILE A 104 5.73 -7.09 5.58
C ILE A 104 4.31 -6.77 6.02
N SER A 105 3.36 -6.70 5.09
CA SER A 105 1.97 -6.38 5.40
C SER A 105 1.30 -7.50 6.22
N GLY A 106 1.58 -8.77 5.90
CA GLY A 106 1.06 -9.90 6.66
C GLY A 106 1.60 -9.94 8.10
N VAL A 107 2.91 -9.74 8.29
CA VAL A 107 3.51 -9.71 9.63
C VAL A 107 3.05 -8.48 10.41
N LEU A 108 2.91 -7.31 9.76
CA LEU A 108 2.38 -6.09 10.37
C LEU A 108 0.93 -6.30 10.86
N LEU A 109 0.09 -6.99 10.07
CA LEU A 109 -1.29 -7.32 10.46
C LEU A 109 -1.31 -8.23 11.69
N ILE A 110 -0.50 -9.30 11.70
CA ILE A 110 -0.38 -10.21 12.85
C ILE A 110 0.11 -9.44 14.09
N ALA A 111 1.10 -8.57 13.94
CA ALA A 111 1.64 -7.77 15.03
C ALA A 111 0.59 -6.80 15.60
N ALA A 112 -0.20 -6.16 14.75
CA ALA A 112 -1.28 -5.27 15.17
C ALA A 112 -2.38 -6.03 15.94
N ILE A 113 -2.80 -7.21 15.46
CA ILE A 113 -3.77 -8.07 16.15
C ILE A 113 -3.22 -8.54 17.51
N GLN A 114 -1.95 -8.98 17.57
CA GLN A 114 -1.33 -9.36 18.84
C GLN A 114 -1.21 -8.19 19.82
N SER A 115 -0.94 -6.98 19.31
CA SER A 115 -0.92 -5.76 20.13
C SER A 115 -2.31 -5.44 20.71
N LEU A 116 -3.40 -5.67 19.96
CA LEU A 116 -4.77 -5.50 20.47
C LEU A 116 -5.14 -6.52 21.55
N ARG A 117 -4.49 -7.69 21.53
CA ARG A 117 -4.58 -8.72 22.59
C ARG A 117 -3.68 -8.44 23.79
N ALA A 118 -3.08 -7.24 23.87
CA ALA A 118 -2.22 -6.81 24.96
C ALA A 118 -1.00 -7.73 25.23
N ARG A 119 -0.49 -8.42 24.20
CA ARG A 119 0.75 -9.21 24.33
C ARG A 119 1.99 -8.34 24.10
N ASP A 120 2.98 -8.39 25.00
CA ASP A 120 4.23 -7.62 24.86
C ASP A 120 5.02 -8.02 23.60
N SER A 121 4.94 -9.29 23.20
CA SER A 121 5.49 -9.78 21.91
C SER A 121 4.91 -9.01 20.73
N GLY A 122 3.60 -8.77 20.74
CA GLY A 122 2.88 -8.02 19.71
C GLY A 122 3.37 -6.57 19.61
N ARG A 123 3.59 -5.90 20.75
CA ARG A 123 4.13 -4.54 20.79
C ARG A 123 5.53 -4.47 20.18
N ARG A 124 6.45 -5.35 20.60
CA ARG A 124 7.84 -5.36 20.10
C ARG A 124 7.87 -5.63 18.60
N LEU A 125 7.08 -6.61 18.14
CA LEU A 125 6.96 -6.94 16.73
C LEU A 125 6.36 -5.79 15.92
N LEU A 126 5.30 -5.15 16.42
CA LEU A 126 4.65 -4.02 15.74
C LEU A 126 5.62 -2.84 15.59
N ARG A 127 6.37 -2.54 16.65
CA ARG A 127 7.37 -1.48 16.64
C ARG A 127 8.47 -1.73 15.60
N ALA A 128 8.99 -2.96 15.52
CA ALA A 128 9.99 -3.33 14.51
C ALA A 128 9.40 -3.26 13.08
N MET A 129 8.19 -3.79 12.89
CA MET A 129 7.54 -3.83 11.58
C MET A 129 7.15 -2.46 11.05
N LEU A 130 6.81 -1.49 11.91
CA LEU A 130 6.57 -0.12 11.48
C LEU A 130 7.82 0.51 10.84
N LEU A 131 9.00 0.30 11.42
CA LEU A 131 10.26 0.78 10.82
C LEU A 131 10.58 0.03 9.52
N CYS A 132 10.44 -1.29 9.50
CA CYS A 132 10.63 -2.07 8.27
C CYS A 132 9.69 -1.61 7.15
N ALA A 133 8.42 -1.33 7.47
CA ALA A 133 7.45 -0.83 6.51
C ALA A 133 7.84 0.56 5.98
N ALA A 134 8.31 1.47 6.85
CA ALA A 134 8.79 2.79 6.44
C ALA A 134 9.96 2.70 5.46
N VAL A 135 10.99 1.91 5.79
CA VAL A 135 12.16 1.69 4.92
C VAL A 135 11.72 1.06 3.60
N PHE A 136 10.88 0.03 3.66
CA PHE A 136 10.38 -0.66 2.48
C PHE A 136 9.63 0.27 1.53
N VAL A 137 8.76 1.14 2.05
CA VAL A 137 8.02 2.10 1.24
C VAL A 137 8.96 3.10 0.56
N CYS A 138 10.00 3.59 1.25
CA CYS A 138 11.02 4.45 0.65
C CYS A 138 11.80 3.74 -0.47
N VAL A 139 12.24 2.50 -0.23
CA VAL A 139 12.98 1.72 -1.23
C VAL A 139 12.11 1.40 -2.45
N ARG A 140 10.82 1.08 -2.24
CA ARG A 140 9.87 0.76 -3.30
C ARG A 140 9.60 1.94 -4.24
N LEU A 141 9.73 3.19 -3.78
CA LEU A 141 9.53 4.35 -4.64
C LEU A 141 10.52 4.40 -5.80
N ILE A 142 11.76 3.95 -5.60
CA ILE A 142 12.83 4.02 -6.61
C ILE A 142 12.45 3.27 -7.90
N PRO A 143 12.18 1.95 -7.88
CA PRO A 143 11.82 1.22 -9.10
C PRO A 143 10.50 1.70 -9.70
N VAL A 144 9.55 2.17 -8.89
CA VAL A 144 8.28 2.73 -9.38
C VAL A 144 8.53 4.00 -10.19
N THR A 145 9.31 4.95 -9.67
CA THR A 145 9.64 6.19 -10.37
C THR A 145 10.48 5.93 -11.62
N LEU A 146 11.44 5.00 -11.57
CA LEU A 146 12.23 4.62 -12.75
C LEU A 146 11.37 3.98 -13.85
N SER A 147 10.51 3.04 -13.49
CA SER A 147 9.59 2.41 -14.44
C SER A 147 8.62 3.41 -15.06
N GLN A 148 8.13 4.38 -14.28
CA GLN A 148 7.25 5.43 -14.79
C GLN A 148 7.99 6.38 -15.75
N ARG A 149 9.25 6.73 -15.45
CA ARG A 149 10.08 7.54 -16.36
C ARG A 149 10.33 6.86 -17.69
N GLU A 150 10.63 5.55 -17.68
CA GLU A 150 10.82 4.78 -18.92
C GLU A 150 9.52 4.59 -19.72
N MET A 151 8.35 4.71 -19.08
CA MET A 151 7.06 4.61 -19.75
C MET A 151 6.68 5.87 -20.52
N ILE A 152 7.21 7.04 -20.14
CA ILE A 152 6.92 8.34 -20.81
C ILE A 152 7.17 8.27 -22.33
N PRO A 153 8.36 7.91 -22.84
CA PRO A 153 8.62 7.91 -24.27
C PRO A 153 7.75 6.88 -25.03
N VAL A 154 7.41 5.76 -24.39
CA VAL A 154 6.51 4.74 -24.97
C VAL A 154 5.11 5.33 -25.16
N MET A 155 4.60 6.03 -24.15
CA MET A 155 3.29 6.68 -24.22
C MET A 155 3.27 7.83 -25.21
N GLU A 156 4.36 8.60 -25.32
CA GLU A 156 4.49 9.67 -26.30
C GLU A 156 4.42 9.15 -27.74
N ALA A 157 5.17 8.09 -28.05
CA ALA A 157 5.16 7.45 -29.38
C ALA A 157 3.77 6.90 -29.74
N TYR A 158 3.07 6.28 -28.78
CA TYR A 158 1.71 5.80 -28.99
C TYR A 158 0.71 6.94 -29.21
N THR A 159 0.80 7.98 -28.39
CA THR A 159 -0.10 9.14 -28.47
C THR A 159 0.07 9.83 -29.82
N SER A 160 1.31 10.05 -30.30
CA SER A 160 1.55 10.62 -31.62
C SER A 160 0.95 9.77 -32.75
N ALA A 161 1.09 8.44 -32.68
CA ALA A 161 0.55 7.53 -33.69
C ALA A 161 -0.99 7.57 -33.76
N ILE A 162 -1.67 7.64 -32.60
CA ILE A 162 -3.14 7.80 -32.57
C ILE A 162 -3.56 9.12 -33.18
N PHE A 163 -2.90 10.23 -32.82
CA PHE A 163 -3.29 11.54 -33.33
C PHE A 163 -3.03 11.66 -34.83
N GLU A 164 -1.96 11.07 -35.35
CA GLU A 164 -1.71 10.98 -36.79
C GLU A 164 -2.81 10.17 -37.50
N GLN A 165 -3.22 9.04 -36.93
CA GLN A 165 -4.29 8.24 -37.50
C GLN A 165 -5.66 8.94 -37.45
N ALA A 166 -5.99 9.55 -36.31
CA ALA A 166 -7.19 10.36 -36.15
C ALA A 166 -7.17 11.57 -37.10
N ALA A 167 -5.98 12.13 -37.36
CA ALA A 167 -5.80 13.20 -38.33
C ALA A 167 -6.12 12.75 -39.76
N SER A 168 -5.72 11.53 -40.14
CA SER A 168 -5.99 10.96 -41.47
C SER A 168 -7.47 10.55 -41.69
N SER A 169 -8.25 10.37 -40.62
CA SER A 169 -9.63 9.86 -40.71
C SER A 169 -10.73 10.94 -40.67
N SER A 170 -10.41 12.22 -40.44
CA SER A 170 -11.42 13.29 -40.44
C SER A 170 -11.00 14.51 -41.28
N ASN A 171 -11.89 15.06 -42.10
CA ASN A 171 -11.62 16.22 -42.97
C ASN A 171 -11.60 17.59 -42.23
N GLN A 172 -11.57 17.64 -40.89
CA GLN A 172 -11.52 18.89 -40.13
C GLN A 172 -10.11 19.14 -39.58
N ALA A 173 -9.42 20.16 -40.10
CA ALA A 173 -7.97 20.35 -39.99
C ALA A 173 -7.43 21.25 -38.84
N PRO A 174 -8.09 22.33 -38.34
CA PRO A 174 -7.36 23.28 -37.47
C PRO A 174 -7.17 22.88 -36.00
N GLY A 175 -8.04 22.03 -35.42
CA GLY A 175 -8.00 21.71 -33.98
C GLY A 175 -7.05 20.57 -33.55
N LYS A 176 -6.38 19.91 -34.50
CA LYS A 176 -5.73 18.60 -34.29
C LYS A 176 -4.36 18.67 -33.61
N ALA A 177 -3.52 19.63 -34.01
CA ALA A 177 -2.22 19.83 -33.37
C ALA A 177 -2.37 20.23 -31.90
N VAL A 178 -3.38 21.06 -31.60
CA VAL A 178 -3.73 21.47 -30.24
C VAL A 178 -4.23 20.27 -29.42
N GLY A 179 -5.08 19.41 -30.00
CA GLY A 179 -5.55 18.19 -29.33
C GLY A 179 -4.44 17.19 -29.00
N ALA A 180 -3.48 16.98 -29.91
CA ALA A 180 -2.35 16.08 -29.70
C ALA A 180 -1.41 16.58 -28.59
N GLN A 181 -1.07 17.87 -28.63
CA GLN A 181 -0.26 18.51 -27.59
C GLN A 181 -0.97 18.50 -26.24
N PHE A 182 -2.29 18.74 -26.23
CA PHE A 182 -3.09 18.69 -25.01
C PHE A 182 -3.12 17.29 -24.39
N ALA A 183 -3.35 16.25 -25.19
CA ALA A 183 -3.38 14.87 -24.71
C ALA A 183 -2.01 14.38 -24.22
N ALA A 184 -0.93 14.69 -24.94
CA ALA A 184 0.43 14.42 -24.48
C ALA A 184 0.75 15.16 -23.18
N GLY A 185 0.30 16.42 -23.06
CA GLY A 185 0.39 17.21 -21.84
C GLY A 185 -0.36 16.58 -20.67
N MET A 186 -1.60 16.11 -20.88
CA MET A 186 -2.40 15.41 -19.87
C MET A 186 -1.75 14.11 -19.42
N ALA A 187 -1.21 13.29 -20.34
CA ALA A 187 -0.52 12.05 -20.00
C ALA A 187 0.71 12.32 -19.12
N ARG A 188 1.50 13.34 -19.45
CA ARG A 188 2.64 13.77 -18.63
C ARG A 188 2.20 14.26 -17.25
N MET A 189 1.17 15.11 -17.18
CA MET A 189 0.61 15.59 -15.91
C MET A 189 0.10 14.44 -15.04
N GLN A 190 -0.54 13.42 -15.64
CA GLN A 190 -1.00 12.24 -14.92
C GLN A 190 0.16 11.46 -14.30
N ILE A 191 1.27 11.26 -15.04
CA ILE A 191 2.45 10.57 -14.50
C ILE A 191 3.07 11.38 -13.36
N VAL A 192 3.23 12.70 -13.52
CA VAL A 192 3.77 13.57 -12.46
C VAL A 192 2.87 13.56 -11.22
N ALA A 193 1.56 13.66 -11.40
CA ALA A 193 0.59 13.60 -10.31
C ALA A 193 0.69 12.27 -9.55
N GLN A 194 0.87 11.14 -10.25
CA GLN A 194 1.08 9.85 -9.60
C GLN A 194 2.37 9.79 -8.79
N ILE A 195 3.48 10.35 -9.29
CA ILE A 195 4.75 10.40 -8.56
C ILE A 195 4.60 11.25 -7.29
N VAL A 196 3.98 12.42 -7.39
CA VAL A 196 3.75 13.32 -6.24
C VAL A 196 2.85 12.63 -5.21
N PHE A 197 1.75 12.03 -5.66
CA PHE A 197 0.84 11.30 -4.77
C PHE A 197 1.54 10.13 -4.08
N ALA A 198 2.34 9.34 -4.82
CA ALA A 198 3.12 8.24 -4.24
C ALA A 198 4.14 8.73 -3.20
N GLY A 199 4.79 9.88 -3.46
CA GLY A 199 5.70 10.53 -2.52
C GLY A 199 4.99 10.99 -1.24
N LEU A 200 3.83 11.66 -1.36
CA LEU A 200 3.01 12.08 -0.23
C LEU A 200 2.49 10.89 0.58
N TRP A 201 2.05 9.84 -0.09
CA TRP A 201 1.64 8.59 0.55
C TRP A 201 2.79 7.97 1.34
N ALA A 202 3.97 7.88 0.74
CA ALA A 202 5.16 7.36 1.41
C ALA A 202 5.53 8.20 2.63
N LEU A 203 5.51 9.53 2.50
CA LEU A 203 5.75 10.46 3.60
C LEU A 203 4.76 10.24 4.75
N GLY A 204 3.47 10.10 4.44
CA GLY A 204 2.43 9.82 5.44
C GLY A 204 2.68 8.52 6.21
N VAL A 205 3.06 7.44 5.50
CA VAL A 205 3.41 6.15 6.14
C VAL A 205 4.66 6.29 7.01
N VAL A 206 5.69 6.99 6.55
CA VAL A 206 6.93 7.21 7.31
C VAL A 206 6.67 8.01 8.58
N VAL A 207 5.92 9.12 8.48
CA VAL A 207 5.53 9.92 9.66
C VAL A 207 4.73 9.08 10.65
N PHE A 208 3.73 8.33 10.16
CA PHE A 208 2.96 7.43 11.00
C PHE A 208 3.83 6.37 11.68
N ALA A 209 4.75 5.74 10.94
CA ALA A 209 5.66 4.74 11.47
C ALA A 209 6.58 5.29 12.56
N ILE A 210 7.13 6.50 12.36
CA ILE A 210 7.99 7.16 13.36
C ILE A 210 7.19 7.50 14.62
N VAL A 211 6.02 8.13 14.47
CA VAL A 211 5.16 8.48 15.61
C VAL A 211 4.70 7.23 16.35
N GLY A 212 4.27 6.19 15.63
CA GLY A 212 3.90 4.89 16.20
C GLY A 212 5.06 4.21 16.93
N TYR A 213 6.26 4.24 16.34
CA TYR A 213 7.47 3.69 16.95
C TYR A 213 7.82 4.39 18.26
N ILE A 214 7.80 5.73 18.29
CA ILE A 214 8.07 6.53 19.49
C ILE A 214 6.98 6.27 20.55
N TYR A 215 5.71 6.26 20.14
CA TYR A 215 4.58 6.06 21.04
C TYR A 215 4.62 4.68 21.73
N LEU A 216 4.84 3.60 20.99
CA LEU A 216 4.96 2.23 21.51
C LEU A 216 6.20 2.01 22.39
N GLY A 217 7.15 2.95 22.37
CA GLY A 217 8.33 2.95 23.24
C GLY A 217 8.12 3.64 24.58
N ARG A 218 7.01 4.37 24.80
CA ARG A 218 6.81 5.15 26.02
C ARG A 218 6.52 4.26 27.23
N ALA A 219 7.00 4.66 28.41
CA ALA A 219 6.88 3.92 29.66
C ALA A 219 5.44 3.50 30.02
N HIS A 220 4.46 4.38 29.80
CA HIS A 220 3.04 4.06 30.06
C HIS A 220 2.52 2.91 29.17
N THR A 221 3.00 2.80 27.92
CA THR A 221 2.64 1.66 27.06
C THR A 221 3.31 0.40 27.56
N ILE A 222 4.59 0.46 27.93
CA ILE A 222 5.33 -0.68 28.49
C ILE A 222 4.62 -1.23 29.73
N ALA A 223 4.28 -0.35 30.68
CA ALA A 223 3.59 -0.72 31.91
C ALA A 223 2.24 -1.42 31.64
N PHE A 224 1.48 -0.95 30.65
CA PHE A 224 0.21 -1.58 30.25
C PHE A 224 0.40 -3.02 29.74
N PHE A 225 1.39 -3.27 28.88
CA PHE A 225 1.65 -4.62 28.37
C PHE A 225 2.28 -5.55 29.41
N SER A 226 3.11 -5.02 30.32
CA SER A 226 3.68 -5.80 31.43
C SER A 226 2.63 -6.20 32.47
N GLY A 227 1.65 -5.33 32.75
CA GLY A 227 0.55 -5.64 33.67
C GLY A 227 -0.49 -6.59 33.07
N ALA A 228 -0.79 -6.47 31.77
CA ALA A 228 -1.75 -7.34 31.10
C ALA A 228 -1.29 -8.82 31.02
N GLY A 229 0.02 -9.06 30.91
CA GLY A 229 0.57 -10.41 30.80
C GLY A 229 0.58 -11.22 32.10
N GLN A 230 0.29 -10.62 33.27
CA GLN A 230 0.21 -11.34 34.54
C GLN A 230 -1.14 -12.05 34.76
N ASN A 231 -2.18 -11.65 34.01
CA ASN A 231 -3.55 -12.14 34.17
C ASN A 231 -4.01 -13.08 33.04
N SER A 232 -3.11 -13.47 32.12
CA SER A 232 -3.42 -14.24 30.91
C SER A 232 -2.49 -15.43 30.75
#